data_AF-A0AA35PRW5-F1
#
_entry.id   AF-A0AA35PRW5-F1
#
_cell.length_a   1.000
_cell.length_b   1.000
_cell.length_c   1.000
_cell.angle_alpha   90.00
_cell.angle_beta   90.00
_cell.angle_gamma   90.00
#
_symmetry.space_group_name_H-M   'P 1'
#
loop_
_entity.id
_entity.type
_entity.pdbx_description
1 polymer ?
#
loop_
_entity_poly.entity_id
_entity_poly.type
_entity_poly.pdbx_seq_one_letter_code
_entity_poly.pdbx_strand_id
1 'polypeptide(L)'
;MARLGRIGPLFAFCSVGGERVRRGARGGKAEARPAGAMAYIPGQPVTAVVQRVEIHKLRQGENLILGFSIGGGIDQDPTQNPFSEDKTDKGIYVTRVTEGGPAEVAGLQVGDKIMQVNGWDMTMVTHDQARKRLTKRNEEVVRLLVTRHSLQKAVRESMMS
;
A
#
# COMPACT_ATOMS: atom_id res chain seq x y z
N MET A 1 -33.02 -28.44 29.88
CA MET A 1 -32.17 -27.58 30.74
C MET A 1 -30.91 -27.23 29.98
N ALA A 2 -30.74 -25.96 29.62
CA ALA A 2 -29.55 -25.46 28.93
C ALA A 2 -28.48 -25.06 29.94
N ARG A 3 -27.20 -25.31 29.63
CA ARG A 3 -26.08 -24.46 30.05
C ARG A 3 -25.04 -24.35 28.93
N LEU A 4 -24.70 -23.11 28.62
CA LEU A 4 -23.66 -22.68 27.69
C LEU A 4 -22.26 -23.03 28.18
N GLY A 5 -21.37 -23.33 27.24
CA GLY A 5 -19.92 -23.17 27.37
C GLY A 5 -19.31 -22.92 26.00
N ARG A 6 -18.93 -21.66 25.71
CA ARG A 6 -18.18 -21.24 24.51
C ARG A 6 -16.69 -21.47 24.74
N ILE A 7 -15.99 -22.16 23.82
CA ILE A 7 -14.54 -22.05 23.65
C ILE A 7 -14.22 -22.18 22.14
N GLY A 8 -13.43 -21.22 21.62
CA GLY A 8 -13.25 -20.92 20.20
C GLY A 8 -12.29 -21.85 19.41
N PRO A 9 -12.03 -21.51 18.14
CA PRO A 9 -11.32 -22.40 17.22
C PRO A 9 -9.80 -22.27 17.32
N LEU A 10 -9.17 -23.42 17.57
CA LEU A 10 -7.98 -23.95 16.92
C LEU A 10 -6.98 -22.93 16.31
N PHE A 11 -5.93 -22.60 17.06
CA PHE A 11 -4.67 -22.15 16.47
C PHE A 11 -3.65 -23.30 16.54
N ALA A 12 -3.28 -23.80 15.36
CA ALA A 12 -2.21 -24.76 15.19
C ALA A 12 -0.86 -24.09 15.49
N PHE A 13 -0.11 -24.60 16.48
CA PHE A 13 1.28 -24.23 16.71
C PHE A 13 2.18 -25.14 15.88
N CYS A 14 2.92 -24.55 14.94
CA CYS A 14 4.06 -25.21 14.30
C CYS A 14 5.29 -24.98 15.19
N SER A 15 5.82 -26.07 15.74
CA SER A 15 7.10 -26.09 16.48
C SER A 15 8.24 -26.26 15.48
N VAL A 16 9.19 -25.32 15.45
CA VAL A 16 10.48 -25.52 14.77
C VAL A 16 11.58 -25.57 15.82
N GLY A 17 12.34 -26.65 15.76
CA GLY A 17 13.37 -27.08 16.68
C GLY A 17 14.52 -26.10 16.84
N GLY A 18 15.22 -26.26 17.96
CA GLY A 18 16.22 -25.32 18.43
C GLY A 18 17.62 -25.48 17.83
N GLU A 19 18.46 -24.51 18.16
CA GLU A 19 19.90 -24.66 18.12
C GLU A 19 20.52 -23.81 19.24
N ARG A 20 21.30 -24.48 20.11
CA ARG A 20 22.12 -23.83 21.15
C ARG A 20 23.37 -23.26 20.47
N VAL A 21 23.51 -21.94 20.43
CA VAL A 21 24.80 -21.30 20.06
C VAL A 21 25.49 -20.74 21.30
N ARG A 22 26.75 -21.16 21.48
CA ARG A 22 27.62 -20.89 22.62
C ARG A 22 28.10 -19.44 22.66
N ARG A 23 28.33 -18.92 23.88
CA ARG A 23 28.95 -17.61 24.17
C ARG A 23 30.42 -17.60 23.73
N GLY A 24 30.83 -16.52 23.06
CA GLY A 24 32.23 -16.15 22.78
C GLY A 24 32.39 -14.62 22.87
N ALA A 25 33.52 -14.17 23.42
CA ALA A 25 33.71 -12.85 24.01
C ALA A 25 34.20 -11.75 23.03
N ARG A 26 33.87 -10.50 23.41
CA ARG A 26 34.55 -9.19 23.21
C ARG A 26 35.34 -8.96 21.89
N GLY A 27 34.84 -8.00 21.12
CA GLY A 27 35.60 -7.20 20.15
C GLY A 27 34.72 -6.06 19.62
N GLY A 28 35.02 -4.82 20.01
CA GLY A 28 34.24 -3.65 19.64
C GLY A 28 34.35 -3.33 18.15
N LYS A 29 33.19 -3.23 17.49
CA LYS A 29 32.94 -2.28 16.39
C LYS A 29 31.57 -1.67 16.65
N ALA A 30 31.52 -0.34 16.71
CA ALA A 30 30.28 0.39 16.69
C ALA A 30 29.60 0.12 15.34
N GLU A 31 28.64 -0.80 15.34
CA GLU A 31 27.80 -1.07 14.19
C GLU A 31 26.84 0.11 14.06
N ALA A 32 27.04 0.90 13.01
CA ALA A 32 26.13 1.97 12.65
C ALA A 32 24.75 1.35 12.43
N ARG A 33 23.79 1.72 13.29
CA ARG A 33 22.39 1.32 13.15
C ARG A 33 21.92 1.73 11.75
N PRO A 34 21.35 0.84 10.94
CA PRO A 34 20.68 1.27 9.73
C PRO A 34 19.49 2.16 10.15
N ALA A 35 19.60 3.46 9.88
CA ALA A 35 18.48 4.37 9.94
C ALA A 35 17.48 3.91 8.89
N GLY A 36 16.40 3.24 9.29
CA GLY A 36 15.31 2.90 8.37
C GLY A 36 14.56 1.60 8.64
N ALA A 37 14.99 0.73 9.56
CA ALA A 37 14.16 -0.41 9.94
C ALA A 37 13.00 0.07 10.81
N MET A 38 11.81 0.27 10.24
CA MET A 38 10.58 0.38 11.01
C MET A 38 10.37 -0.94 11.76
N ALA A 39 10.93 -1.04 12.97
CA ALA A 39 10.63 -2.13 13.88
C ALA A 39 9.13 -2.06 14.20
N TYR A 40 8.38 -3.11 13.90
CA TYR A 40 6.98 -3.24 14.29
C TYR A 40 6.92 -3.25 15.82
N ILE A 41 6.37 -2.18 16.41
CA ILE A 41 6.10 -2.10 17.84
C ILE A 41 4.62 -2.45 18.05
N PRO A 42 4.30 -3.59 18.70
CA PRO A 42 2.92 -3.94 19.02
C PRO A 42 2.23 -2.81 19.81
N GLY A 43 1.04 -2.40 19.36
CA GLY A 43 0.28 -1.31 19.98
C GLY A 43 0.53 0.09 19.41
N GLN A 44 1.48 0.25 18.47
CA GLN A 44 1.62 1.51 17.75
C GLN A 44 0.55 1.58 16.64
N PRO A 45 -0.36 2.57 16.65
CA PRO A 45 -1.40 2.67 15.63
C PRO A 45 -0.75 2.97 14.27
N VAL A 46 -0.90 2.05 13.32
CA VAL A 46 -0.53 2.30 11.92
C VAL A 46 -1.61 3.16 11.30
N THR A 47 -1.58 4.46 11.55
CA THR A 47 -2.49 5.41 10.90
C THR A 47 -1.97 5.68 9.49
N ALA A 48 -2.28 4.78 8.56
CA ALA A 48 -2.15 5.10 7.15
C ALA A 48 -3.20 6.16 6.81
N VAL A 49 -2.76 7.39 6.58
CA VAL A 49 -3.64 8.47 6.13
C VAL A 49 -4.09 8.14 4.72
N VAL A 50 -5.40 7.98 4.56
CA VAL A 50 -6.03 7.69 3.27
C VAL A 50 -6.74 8.92 2.75
N GLN A 51 -6.56 9.20 1.45
CA GLN A 51 -7.30 10.21 0.72
C GLN A 51 -8.28 9.52 -0.23
N ARG A 52 -9.50 10.05 -0.30
CA ARG A 52 -10.49 9.64 -1.30
C ARG A 52 -10.37 10.56 -2.51
N VAL A 53 -10.27 9.98 -3.70
CA VAL A 53 -10.16 10.70 -4.96
C VAL A 53 -11.24 10.17 -5.90
N GLU A 54 -12.10 11.05 -6.42
CA GLU A 54 -13.16 10.69 -7.37
C GLU A 54 -12.85 11.27 -8.74
N ILE A 55 -12.62 10.40 -9.72
CA ILE A 55 -12.22 10.77 -11.07
C ILE A 55 -13.36 10.48 -12.03
N HIS A 56 -13.84 11.51 -12.72
CA HIS A 56 -14.74 11.36 -13.85
C HIS A 56 -13.91 11.14 -15.13
N LYS A 57 -14.10 10.00 -15.80
CA LYS A 57 -13.35 9.69 -17.01
C LYS A 57 -13.68 10.69 -18.12
N LEU A 58 -12.65 11.11 -18.85
CA LEU A 58 -12.81 11.95 -20.02
C LEU A 58 -13.01 11.07 -21.26
N ARG A 59 -14.01 11.41 -22.07
CA ARG A 59 -14.23 10.78 -23.37
C ARG A 59 -13.22 11.33 -24.37
N GLN A 60 -12.40 10.44 -24.94
CA GLN A 60 -11.46 10.75 -26.01
C GLN A 60 -11.67 9.76 -27.16
N GLY A 61 -12.42 10.19 -28.17
CA GLY A 61 -12.93 9.30 -29.22
C GLY A 61 -13.85 8.22 -28.63
N GLU A 62 -13.56 6.95 -28.94
CA GLU A 62 -14.31 5.80 -28.41
C GLU A 62 -13.88 5.37 -26.99
N ASN A 63 -12.80 5.96 -26.45
CA ASN A 63 -12.21 5.57 -25.18
C ASN A 63 -12.59 6.51 -24.04
N LEU A 64 -12.62 5.96 -22.82
CA LEU A 64 -12.71 6.71 -21.58
C LEU A 64 -11.35 6.67 -20.89
N ILE A 65 -10.73 7.84 -20.69
CA ILE A 65 -9.40 7.97 -20.11
C ILE A 65 -9.46 8.58 -18.70
N LEU A 66 -8.54 8.16 -17.84
CA LEU A 66 -8.41 8.70 -16.48
C LEU A 66 -7.32 9.79 -16.39
N GLY A 67 -6.35 9.82 -17.30
CA GLY A 67 -5.25 10.79 -17.29
C GLY A 67 -4.15 10.49 -16.27
N PHE A 68 -3.88 9.21 -15.99
CA PHE A 68 -2.72 8.79 -15.18
C PHE A 68 -2.21 7.41 -15.62
N SER A 69 -1.01 7.04 -15.16
CA SER A 69 -0.39 5.73 -15.38
C SER A 69 -0.14 5.02 -14.05
N ILE A 70 -0.15 3.69 -14.07
CA ILE A 70 0.15 2.87 -12.91
C ILE A 70 1.41 2.02 -13.10
N GLY A 71 2.06 1.66 -12.00
CA GLY A 71 3.13 0.68 -11.92
C GLY A 71 2.95 -0.23 -10.71
N GLY A 72 3.72 -1.31 -10.65
CA GLY A 72 3.63 -2.32 -9.59
C GLY A 72 2.60 -3.41 -9.87
N GLY A 73 2.28 -4.18 -8.83
CA GLY A 73 1.52 -5.43 -8.91
C GLY A 73 2.33 -6.61 -8.37
N ILE A 74 1.65 -7.63 -7.85
CA ILE A 74 2.30 -8.80 -7.20
C ILE A 74 3.20 -9.60 -8.14
N ASP A 75 2.90 -9.52 -9.43
CA ASP A 75 3.57 -10.14 -10.57
C ASP A 75 4.73 -9.31 -11.14
N GLN A 76 4.98 -8.12 -10.60
CA GLN A 76 6.07 -7.22 -11.03
C GLN A 76 7.23 -7.26 -10.03
N ASP A 77 8.41 -6.83 -10.50
CA ASP A 77 9.59 -6.64 -9.64
C ASP A 77 9.44 -5.36 -8.80
N PRO A 78 9.26 -5.46 -7.47
CA PRO A 78 9.06 -4.30 -6.60
C PRO A 78 10.33 -3.45 -6.45
N THR A 79 11.51 -3.99 -6.72
CA THR A 79 12.78 -3.24 -6.58
C THR A 79 12.90 -2.09 -7.57
N GLN A 80 12.19 -2.19 -8.71
CA GLN A 80 12.15 -1.18 -9.76
C GLN A 80 11.19 -0.02 -9.45
N ASN A 81 10.37 -0.11 -8.40
CA ASN A 81 9.44 0.95 -8.04
C ASN A 81 10.16 2.08 -7.30
N PRO A 82 10.26 3.31 -7.86
CA PRO A 82 10.94 4.42 -7.20
C PRO A 82 10.08 5.07 -6.10
N PHE A 83 8.77 4.79 -6.04
CA PHE A 83 7.82 5.47 -5.14
C PHE A 83 7.61 4.76 -3.80
N SER A 84 8.07 3.50 -3.68
CA SER A 84 8.03 2.77 -2.42
C SER A 84 9.36 2.89 -1.68
N GLU A 85 9.30 3.21 -0.38
CA GLU A 85 10.42 3.10 0.54
C GLU A 85 10.76 1.64 0.87
N ASP A 86 9.73 0.79 0.95
CA ASP A 86 9.87 -0.65 1.10
C ASP A 86 10.00 -1.30 -0.28
N LYS A 87 11.21 -1.78 -0.61
CA LYS A 87 11.51 -2.45 -1.89
C LYS A 87 10.93 -3.86 -2.01
N THR A 88 10.19 -4.32 -1.00
CA THR A 88 9.37 -5.53 -1.07
C THR A 88 7.90 -5.24 -1.38
N ASP A 89 7.50 -3.96 -1.37
CA ASP A 89 6.11 -3.54 -1.60
C ASP A 89 5.67 -3.73 -3.05
N LYS A 90 4.66 -4.58 -3.21
CA LYS A 90 4.08 -4.99 -4.49
C LYS A 90 2.78 -4.26 -4.84
N GLY A 91 2.44 -3.20 -4.12
CA GLY A 91 1.23 -2.43 -4.36
C GLY A 91 1.18 -1.72 -5.71
N ILE A 92 0.03 -1.12 -6.01
CA ILE A 92 -0.20 -0.34 -7.23
C ILE A 92 0.09 1.13 -6.95
N TYR A 93 0.96 1.75 -7.76
CA TYR A 93 1.39 3.14 -7.60
C TYR A 93 1.08 3.96 -8.83
N VAL A 94 0.75 5.23 -8.63
CA VAL A 94 0.63 6.21 -9.70
C VAL A 94 2.04 6.62 -10.15
N THR A 95 2.39 6.29 -11.39
CA THR A 95 3.72 6.56 -11.96
C THR A 95 3.79 7.86 -12.76
N ARG A 96 2.64 8.31 -13.28
CA ARG A 96 2.50 9.55 -14.04
C ARG A 96 1.08 10.08 -13.92
N VAL A 97 0.94 11.40 -13.89
CA VAL A 97 -0.35 12.09 -14.03
C VAL A 97 -0.26 13.01 -15.26
N THR A 98 -1.32 13.06 -16.05
CA THR A 98 -1.42 13.94 -17.22
C THR A 98 -1.86 15.33 -16.78
N GLU A 99 -1.06 16.34 -17.13
CA GLU A 99 -1.38 17.76 -16.88
C GLU A 99 -2.70 18.16 -17.57
N GLY A 100 -3.56 18.88 -16.84
CA GLY A 100 -4.92 19.23 -17.21
C GLY A 100 -5.89 18.03 -17.28
N GLY A 101 -5.43 16.83 -16.96
CA GLY A 101 -6.21 15.60 -17.07
C GLY A 101 -7.17 15.38 -15.91
N PRO A 102 -8.14 14.45 -16.05
CA PRO A 102 -9.14 14.21 -15.01
C PRO A 102 -8.56 13.81 -13.65
N ALA A 103 -7.49 13.01 -13.66
CA ALA A 103 -6.81 12.60 -12.44
C ALA A 103 -6.14 13.77 -11.70
N GLU A 104 -5.51 14.71 -12.43
CA GLU A 104 -4.91 15.89 -11.83
C GLU A 104 -5.97 16.79 -11.21
N VAL A 105 -7.07 17.05 -11.94
CA VAL A 105 -8.21 17.86 -11.46
C VAL A 105 -8.82 17.25 -10.21
N ALA A 106 -8.87 15.91 -10.11
CA ALA A 106 -9.35 15.20 -8.92
C ALA A 106 -8.35 15.21 -7.74
N GLY A 107 -7.13 15.72 -7.94
CA GLY A 107 -6.10 15.81 -6.91
C GLY A 107 -5.26 14.54 -6.72
N LEU A 108 -5.25 13.63 -7.70
CA LEU A 108 -4.35 12.49 -7.73
C LEU A 108 -2.92 12.96 -8.02
N GLN A 109 -1.93 12.39 -7.34
CA GLN A 109 -0.53 12.78 -7.49
C GLN A 109 0.35 11.59 -7.85
N VAL A 110 1.47 11.88 -8.51
CA VAL A 110 2.54 10.89 -8.74
C VAL A 110 3.07 10.39 -7.39
N GLY A 111 3.25 9.08 -7.27
CA GLY A 111 3.67 8.42 -6.04
C GLY A 111 2.54 8.03 -5.10
N ASP A 112 1.28 8.40 -5.38
CA ASP A 112 0.13 7.89 -4.64
C ASP A 112 0.05 6.37 -4.77
N LYS A 113 -0.08 5.67 -3.63
CA LYS A 113 -0.35 4.23 -3.59
C LYS A 113 -1.86 4.00 -3.59
N ILE A 114 -2.34 3.24 -4.57
CA ILE A 114 -3.77 2.93 -4.73
C ILE A 114 -4.10 1.72 -3.86
N MET A 115 -4.94 1.94 -2.85
CA MET A 115 -5.43 0.91 -1.93
C MET A 115 -6.72 0.28 -2.42
N GLN A 116 -7.62 1.08 -3.01
CA GLN A 116 -8.89 0.61 -3.54
C GLN A 116 -9.31 1.32 -4.82
N VAL A 117 -10.07 0.60 -5.66
CA VAL A 117 -10.73 1.11 -6.88
C VAL A 117 -12.19 0.69 -6.84
N ASN A 118 -13.12 1.63 -6.71
CA ASN A 118 -14.56 1.36 -6.64
C ASN A 118 -14.92 0.27 -5.60
N GLY A 119 -14.25 0.32 -4.43
CA GLY A 119 -14.41 -0.65 -3.34
C GLY A 119 -13.66 -1.97 -3.50
N TRP A 120 -13.01 -2.21 -4.65
CA TRP A 120 -12.15 -3.37 -4.85
C TRP A 120 -10.78 -3.13 -4.24
N ASP A 121 -10.30 -4.08 -3.44
CA ASP A 121 -8.95 -4.07 -2.88
C ASP A 121 -7.87 -4.19 -3.97
N MET A 122 -6.87 -3.31 -3.90
CA MET A 122 -5.74 -3.25 -4.84
C MET A 122 -4.39 -3.62 -4.18
N THR A 123 -4.39 -4.09 -2.92
CA THR A 123 -3.15 -4.31 -2.17
C THR A 123 -2.39 -5.56 -2.66
N MET A 124 -3.12 -6.58 -3.13
CA MET A 124 -2.57 -7.87 -3.53
C MET A 124 -3.12 -8.30 -4.90
N VAL A 125 -3.01 -7.41 -5.89
CA VAL A 125 -3.47 -7.66 -7.27
C VAL A 125 -2.31 -7.70 -8.24
N THR A 126 -2.49 -8.37 -9.36
CA THR A 126 -1.56 -8.27 -10.49
C THR A 126 -1.70 -6.92 -11.19
N HIS A 127 -0.67 -6.53 -11.93
CA HIS A 127 -0.68 -5.31 -12.73
C HIS A 127 -1.88 -5.26 -13.69
N ASP A 128 -2.12 -6.37 -14.41
CA ASP A 128 -3.22 -6.47 -15.36
C ASP A 128 -4.60 -6.45 -14.68
N GLN A 129 -4.73 -7.04 -13.48
CA GLN A 129 -5.96 -6.94 -12.70
C GLN A 129 -6.25 -5.49 -12.32
N ALA A 130 -5.26 -4.74 -11.84
CA ALA A 130 -5.40 -3.32 -11.52
C ALA A 130 -5.83 -2.51 -12.76
N ARG A 131 -5.14 -2.71 -13.89
CA ARG A 131 -5.47 -2.09 -15.17
C ARG A 131 -6.93 -2.35 -15.57
N LYS A 132 -7.36 -3.62 -15.55
CA LYS A 132 -8.73 -4.02 -15.89
C LYS A 132 -9.78 -3.34 -15.02
N ARG A 133 -9.50 -3.16 -13.72
CA ARG A 133 -10.42 -2.48 -12.79
C ARG A 133 -10.55 -0.99 -13.08
N LEU A 134 -9.45 -0.33 -13.45
CA LEU A 134 -9.45 1.09 -13.80
C LEU A 134 -10.11 1.37 -15.16
N THR A 135 -9.95 0.49 -16.14
CA THR A 135 -10.35 0.74 -17.54
C THR A 135 -11.71 0.14 -17.94
N LYS A 136 -12.57 -0.21 -16.98
CA LYS A 136 -13.93 -0.67 -17.30
C LYS A 136 -14.71 0.39 -18.07
N ARG A 137 -15.28 0.00 -19.22
CA ARG A 137 -15.99 0.92 -20.12
C ARG A 137 -17.36 1.37 -19.60
N ASN A 138 -18.00 0.56 -18.76
CA ASN A 138 -19.30 0.85 -18.16
C ASN A 138 -19.22 1.64 -16.84
N GLU A 139 -18.02 2.04 -16.41
CA GLU A 139 -17.80 2.83 -15.20
C GLU A 139 -17.20 4.18 -15.60
N GLU A 140 -18.04 5.21 -15.75
CA GLU A 140 -17.59 6.57 -16.09
C GLU A 140 -16.90 7.26 -14.91
N VAL A 141 -17.20 6.84 -13.69
CA VAL A 141 -16.61 7.38 -12.46
C VAL A 141 -15.78 6.31 -11.77
N VAL A 142 -14.56 6.69 -11.34
CA VAL A 142 -13.65 5.83 -10.59
C VAL A 142 -13.31 6.50 -9.26
N ARG A 143 -13.68 5.83 -8.17
CA ARG A 143 -13.38 6.25 -6.79
C ARG A 143 -12.18 5.48 -6.29
N LEU A 144 -11.11 6.21 -6.02
CA LEU A 144 -9.87 5.68 -5.49
C LEU A 144 -9.78 5.96 -3.99
N LEU A 145 -9.26 4.98 -3.26
CA LEU A 145 -8.68 5.20 -1.94
C LEU A 145 -7.17 5.14 -2.11
N VAL A 146 -6.47 6.21 -1.78
CA VAL A 146 -5.01 6.30 -1.94
C VAL A 146 -4.33 6.65 -0.63
N THR A 147 -3.08 6.21 -0.46
CA THR A 147 -2.21 6.72 0.61
C THR A 147 -1.06 7.49 -0.01
N ARG A 148 -0.71 8.61 0.62
CA ARG A 148 0.37 9.50 0.19
C ARG A 148 1.37 9.69 1.32
N HIS A 149 2.65 9.55 1.03
CA HIS A 149 3.70 9.66 2.03
C HIS A 149 3.71 11.04 2.73
N SER A 150 3.50 12.13 1.98
CA SER A 150 3.43 13.48 2.56
C SER A 150 2.28 13.66 3.55
N LEU A 151 1.13 13.05 3.31
CA LEU A 151 -0.01 13.09 4.23
C LEU A 151 0.29 12.32 5.52
N GLN A 152 0.94 11.16 5.40
CA GLN A 152 1.37 10.38 6.57
C GLN A 152 2.38 11.14 7.42
N LYS A 153 3.35 11.81 6.79
CA LYS A 153 4.33 12.66 7.48
C LYS A 153 3.67 13.84 8.20
N ALA A 154 2.75 14.55 7.54
CA ALA A 154 2.05 15.68 8.14
C ALA A 154 1.21 15.29 9.37
N VAL A 155 0.50 14.15 9.31
CA VAL A 155 -0.27 13.65 10.46
C VAL A 155 0.65 13.16 11.58
N ARG A 156 1.78 12.54 11.25
CA ARG A 156 2.76 12.14 12.24
C ARG A 156 3.35 13.35 12.97
N GLU A 157 3.67 14.42 12.25
CA GLU A 157 4.17 15.66 12.81
C GLU A 157 3.13 16.35 13.71
N SER A 158 1.84 16.38 13.30
CA SER A 158 0.79 16.99 14.12
C SER A 158 0.47 16.23 15.40
N MET A 159 0.66 14.91 15.43
CA MET A 159 0.50 14.09 16.64
C MET A 159 1.69 14.20 17.62
N MET A 160 2.82 14.76 17.18
CA MET A 160 4.04 14.93 17.98
C MET A 160 4.22 16.35 18.53
N SER A 161 3.32 17.27 18.17
CA SER A 161 3.22 18.64 18.70
C SER A 161 2.18 18.72 19.82
#